data_AF-X1BNI9-F1
#
_entry.id   AF-X1BNI9-F1
#
_cell.length_a   1.000
_cell.length_b   1.000
_cell.length_c   1.000
_cell.angle_alpha   90.00
_cell.angle_beta   90.00
_cell.angle_gamma   90.00
#
_symmetry.space_group_name_H-M   'P 1'
#
loop_
_entity.id
_entity.type
_entity.pdbx_description
1 polymer ?
#
loop_
_entity_poly.entity_id
_entity_poly.type
_entity_poly.pdbx_seq_one_letter_code
_entity_poly.pdbx_strand_id
1 'polypeptide(L)'
;VEIDSEIKLDSVKITPFAVQHRGSIIGGGELPDIPTLGFVLTKEGEKVLYTGDTGFFKNLKIYINDVDFALIEGTNKDKGSTYHMSIPEAEELGKLAKNYLIIHKLPPIKG
;
A
#
# COMPACT_ATOMS: atom_id res chain seq x y z
N VAL A 1 -12.43 -4.31 9.32
CA VAL A 1 -11.52 -4.89 10.33
C VAL A 1 -11.10 -3.76 11.25
N GLU A 2 -11.40 -3.89 12.54
CA GLU A 2 -10.93 -2.95 13.56
C GLU A 2 -9.49 -3.37 13.89
N ILE A 3 -8.53 -2.50 13.64
CA ILE A 3 -7.10 -2.78 13.83
C ILE A 3 -6.67 -2.05 15.09
N ASP A 4 -6.85 -2.72 16.22
CA ASP A 4 -6.46 -2.20 17.53
C ASP A 4 -5.14 -2.82 17.96
N SER A 5 -4.03 -2.26 17.45
CA SER A 5 -2.75 -2.27 18.15
C SER A 5 -1.73 -1.43 17.38
N GLU A 6 -1.50 -0.20 17.84
CA GLU A 6 -0.22 0.45 17.60
C GLU A 6 0.88 -0.45 18.18
N ILE A 7 1.82 -0.89 17.35
CA ILE A 7 2.94 -1.72 17.78
C ILE A 7 4.13 -0.79 17.99
N LYS A 8 4.78 -0.87 19.16
CA LYS A 8 6.03 -0.16 19.42
C LYS A 8 7.17 -1.17 19.41
N LEU A 9 8.15 -0.93 18.54
CA LEU A 9 9.41 -1.67 18.50
C LEU A 9 10.54 -0.67 18.69
N ASP A 10 11.19 -0.70 19.85
CA ASP A 10 12.17 0.30 20.28
C ASP A 10 11.63 1.74 20.12
N SER A 11 12.32 2.56 19.32
CA SER A 11 11.92 3.94 19.00
C SER A 11 11.00 4.07 17.78
N VAL A 12 10.56 2.96 17.20
CA VAL A 12 9.67 2.93 16.03
C VAL A 12 8.24 2.62 16.47
N LYS A 13 7.34 3.55 16.16
CA LYS A 13 5.89 3.34 16.23
C LYS A 13 5.39 2.80 14.89
N ILE A 14 4.66 1.69 14.92
CA ILE A 14 4.08 1.03 13.75
C ILE A 14 2.56 1.10 13.87
N THR A 15 1.93 1.80 12.93
CA THR A 15 0.47 1.96 12.88
C THR A 15 -0.06 1.22 11.66
N PRO A 16 -0.72 0.06 11.82
CA PRO A 16 -1.31 -0.65 10.70
C PRO A 16 -2.62 0.00 10.25
N PHE A 17 -2.96 -0.14 8.97
CA PHE A 17 -4.26 0.24 8.41
C PHE A 17 -4.76 -0.81 7.44
N ALA A 18 -6.08 -0.98 7.35
CA ALA A 18 -6.70 -1.97 6.48
C ALA A 18 -6.56 -1.53 5.02
N VAL A 19 -6.24 -2.48 4.14
CA VAL A 19 -6.17 -2.24 2.70
C VAL A 19 -7.07 -3.21 1.93
N GLN A 20 -7.22 -2.99 0.63
CA GLN A 20 -8.12 -3.78 -0.22
C GLN A 20 -7.32 -4.81 -1.01
N HIS A 21 -7.25 -6.04 -0.49
CA HIS A 21 -6.59 -7.15 -1.17
C HIS A 21 -7.27 -8.48 -0.86
N ARG A 22 -7.07 -9.48 -1.72
CA ARG A 22 -7.63 -10.83 -1.59
C ARG A 22 -6.56 -11.90 -1.61
N GLY A 23 -6.82 -13.01 -0.94
CA GLY A 23 -6.02 -14.21 -1.14
C GLY A 23 -6.17 -14.69 -2.57
N SER A 24 -5.07 -15.12 -3.18
CA SER A 24 -5.08 -15.82 -4.46
C SER A 24 -4.68 -17.27 -4.24
N ILE A 25 -5.45 -18.21 -4.79
CA ILE A 25 -4.98 -19.59 -4.95
C ILE A 25 -4.21 -19.64 -6.28
N ILE A 26 -3.02 -20.24 -6.28
CA ILE A 26 -2.33 -20.59 -7.52
C ILE A 26 -3.28 -21.44 -8.36
N GLY A 27 -3.79 -20.92 -9.49
CA GLY A 27 -4.56 -21.69 -10.47
C GLY A 27 -6.05 -21.37 -10.66
N GLY A 28 -6.61 -20.29 -10.09
CA GLY A 28 -7.82 -19.68 -10.69
C GLY A 28 -9.09 -19.63 -9.84
N GLY A 29 -9.01 -19.06 -8.63
CA GLY A 29 -10.19 -18.59 -7.92
C GLY A 29 -9.86 -17.45 -6.96
N GLU A 30 -10.70 -16.42 -6.93
CA GLU A 30 -10.64 -15.38 -5.90
C GLU A 30 -11.06 -15.98 -4.54
N LEU A 31 -10.21 -15.89 -3.52
CA LEU A 31 -10.57 -16.28 -2.15
C LEU A 31 -11.33 -15.13 -1.45
N PRO A 32 -11.98 -15.39 -0.30
CA PRO A 32 -12.52 -14.33 0.54
C PRO A 32 -11.49 -13.24 0.85
N ASP A 33 -11.97 -12.03 1.16
CA ASP A 33 -11.13 -10.93 1.62
C ASP A 33 -10.29 -11.42 2.81
N ILE A 34 -8.97 -11.43 2.65
CA ILE A 34 -8.04 -11.70 3.74
C ILE A 34 -7.69 -10.36 4.40
N PRO A 35 -7.53 -10.30 5.73
CA PRO A 35 -7.10 -9.08 6.38
C PRO A 35 -5.67 -8.75 5.91
N THR A 36 -5.56 -7.79 5.00
CA THR A 36 -4.29 -7.22 4.55
C THR A 36 -4.10 -5.84 5.15
N LEU A 37 -2.82 -5.50 5.37
CA LEU A 37 -2.42 -4.31 6.08
C LEU A 37 -1.40 -3.52 5.27
N GLY A 38 -1.61 -2.21 5.23
CA GLY A 38 -0.54 -1.24 5.06
C GLY A 38 -0.05 -0.78 6.43
N PHE A 39 1.08 -0.08 6.45
CA PHE A 39 1.71 0.38 7.68
C PHE A 39 2.23 1.81 7.55
N VAL A 40 2.07 2.58 8.62
CA VAL A 40 2.80 3.83 8.84
C VAL A 40 3.81 3.60 9.96
N LEU A 41 5.08 3.75 9.60
CA LEU A 41 6.23 3.68 10.49
C LEU A 41 6.58 5.11 10.91
N THR A 42 6.70 5.36 12.21
CA THR A 42 7.07 6.66 12.74
C THR A 42 8.27 6.52 13.67
N LYS A 43 9.34 7.26 13.37
CA LYS A 43 10.54 7.32 14.22
C LYS A 43 10.99 8.79 14.31
N GLU A 44 11.13 9.31 15.52
CA GLU A 44 11.63 10.67 15.77
C GLU A 44 10.86 11.78 15.00
N GLY A 45 9.57 11.54 14.69
CA GLY A 45 8.71 12.46 13.94
C GLY A 45 8.69 12.23 12.43
N GLU A 46 9.63 11.46 11.88
CA GLU A 46 9.63 11.06 10.48
C GLU A 46 8.64 9.92 10.24
N LYS A 47 7.89 10.01 9.12
CA LYS A 47 6.83 9.05 8.74
C LYS A 47 7.17 8.38 7.41
N VAL A 48 7.26 7.05 7.44
CA VAL A 48 7.35 6.21 6.24
C VAL A 48 6.08 5.38 6.11
N LEU A 49 5.42 5.45 4.96
CA LEU A 49 4.25 4.62 4.66
C LEU A 49 4.62 3.47 3.72
N TYR A 50 4.06 2.30 3.97
CA TYR A 50 4.09 1.15 3.08
C TYR A 50 2.66 0.66 2.85
N THR A 51 2.20 0.61 1.60
CA THR A 51 0.81 0.22 1.30
C THR A 51 0.54 -1.26 1.45
N GLY A 52 1.58 -2.11 1.44
CA GLY A 52 1.39 -3.53 1.14
C GLY A 52 0.82 -3.71 -0.26
N ASP A 53 0.20 -4.86 -0.47
CA ASP A 53 -0.54 -5.14 -1.69
C ASP A 53 -1.99 -4.61 -1.54
N THR A 54 -2.46 -3.79 -2.48
CA THR A 54 -3.79 -3.18 -2.46
C THR A 54 -4.25 -2.65 -3.81
N GLY A 55 -5.58 -2.66 -4.01
CA GLY A 55 -6.26 -1.83 -5.00
C GLY A 55 -6.39 -0.38 -4.55
N PHE A 56 -6.80 0.49 -5.48
CA PHE A 56 -7.05 1.90 -5.18
C PHE A 56 -8.36 2.09 -4.40
N PHE A 57 -8.32 2.87 -3.32
CA PHE A 57 -9.53 3.32 -2.60
C PHE A 57 -9.35 4.71 -2.01
N LYS A 58 -10.45 5.48 -1.93
CA LYS A 58 -10.41 6.91 -1.57
C LYS A 58 -9.73 7.20 -0.23
N ASN A 59 -9.96 6.35 0.78
CA ASN A 59 -9.40 6.56 2.11
C ASN A 59 -7.89 6.33 2.18
N LEU A 60 -7.28 5.70 1.17
CA LEU A 60 -5.83 5.52 1.11
C LEU A 60 -5.09 6.88 1.09
N LYS A 61 -5.71 7.91 0.50
CA LYS A 61 -5.20 9.29 0.48
C LYS A 61 -4.98 9.86 1.88
N ILE A 62 -5.81 9.48 2.85
CA ILE A 62 -5.73 9.98 4.24
C ILE A 62 -4.43 9.51 4.90
N TYR A 63 -4.02 8.27 4.63
CA TYR A 63 -2.80 7.70 5.21
C TYR A 63 -1.53 8.23 4.55
N ILE A 64 -1.58 8.50 3.24
CA ILE A 64 -0.42 8.93 2.44
C ILE A 64 -0.13 10.43 2.59
N ASN A 65 -1.15 11.23 2.86
CA ASN A 65 -0.99 12.68 2.94
C ASN A 65 0.04 13.09 4.01
N ASP A 66 1.03 13.88 3.60
CA ASP A 66 2.06 14.48 4.47
C ASP A 66 2.97 13.45 5.20
N VAL A 67 3.16 12.26 4.62
CA VAL A 67 4.26 11.37 5.02
C VAL A 67 5.57 11.80 4.35
N ASP A 68 6.70 11.56 5.01
CA ASP A 68 8.02 11.95 4.49
C ASP A 68 8.46 11.08 3.31
N PHE A 69 8.07 9.80 3.35
CA PHE A 69 8.31 8.85 2.26
C PHE A 69 7.19 7.82 2.15
N ALA A 70 6.70 7.55 0.93
CA ALA A 70 5.70 6.52 0.67
C ALA A 70 6.21 5.44 -0.29
N LEU A 71 6.12 4.18 0.14
CA LEU A 71 6.28 2.98 -0.68
C LEU A 71 4.90 2.51 -1.12
N ILE A 72 4.58 2.67 -2.40
CA ILE A 72 3.23 2.49 -2.94
C ILE A 72 3.23 1.37 -3.96
N GLU A 73 2.32 0.39 -3.83
CA GLU A 73 2.12 -0.62 -4.86
C GLU A 73 1.80 0.04 -6.22
N GLY A 74 2.41 -0.46 -7.30
CA GLY A 74 1.93 -0.21 -8.65
C GLY A 74 2.19 -1.42 -9.55
N THR A 75 1.38 -2.46 -9.37
CA THR A 75 1.52 -3.72 -10.11
C THR A 75 1.16 -3.57 -11.57
N ASN A 76 0.00 -2.97 -11.85
CA ASN A 76 -0.55 -2.90 -13.20
C ASN A 76 0.00 -1.69 -13.96
N LYS A 77 0.28 -1.84 -15.26
CA LYS A 77 0.84 -0.73 -16.05
C LYS A 77 -0.19 0.40 -16.23
N ASP A 78 -1.35 0.07 -16.78
CA ASP A 78 -2.30 1.08 -17.27
C ASP A 78 -3.60 1.13 -16.46
N LYS A 79 -4.14 -0.02 -16.06
CA LYS A 79 -5.44 -0.12 -15.37
C LYS A 79 -5.34 -0.98 -14.12
N GLY A 80 -5.83 -0.44 -13.00
CA GLY A 80 -5.90 -1.16 -11.74
C GLY A 80 -6.96 -2.25 -11.76
N SER A 81 -6.88 -3.15 -10.80
CA SER A 81 -7.95 -4.07 -10.43
C SER A 81 -8.51 -3.68 -9.07
N THR A 82 -9.50 -4.42 -8.59
CA THR A 82 -10.02 -4.27 -7.22
C THR A 82 -8.94 -4.48 -6.15
N TYR A 83 -7.85 -5.19 -6.45
CA TYR A 83 -6.84 -5.63 -5.47
C TYR A 83 -5.41 -5.20 -5.76
N HIS A 84 -5.17 -4.58 -6.91
CA HIS A 84 -3.86 -4.13 -7.34
C HIS A 84 -3.94 -2.82 -8.12
N MET A 85 -3.16 -1.81 -7.73
CA MET A 85 -3.17 -0.50 -8.38
C MET A 85 -2.50 -0.50 -9.75
N SER A 86 -2.90 0.47 -10.59
CA SER A 86 -2.09 0.88 -11.73
C SER A 86 -0.96 1.82 -11.34
N ILE A 87 0.06 1.93 -12.20
CA ILE A 87 1.11 2.94 -12.04
C ILE A 87 0.51 4.36 -11.99
N PRO A 88 -0.41 4.78 -12.88
CA PRO A 88 -1.06 6.09 -12.78
C PRO A 88 -1.80 6.33 -11.44
N GLU A 89 -2.50 5.33 -10.91
CA GLU A 89 -3.17 5.43 -9.61
C GLU A 89 -2.14 5.60 -8.47
N ALA A 90 -1.05 4.83 -8.51
CA ALA A 90 0.04 4.94 -7.55
C ALA A 90 0.75 6.30 -7.62
N GLU A 91 0.93 6.86 -8.83
CA GLU A 91 1.50 8.20 -9.05
C GLU A 91 0.57 9.29 -8.51
N GLU A 92 -0.75 9.18 -8.69
CA GLU A 92 -1.72 10.12 -8.13
C GLU A 92 -1.62 10.17 -6.61
N LEU A 93 -1.53 9.01 -5.96
CA LEU A 93 -1.38 8.90 -4.52
C LEU A 93 0.00 9.39 -4.04
N GLY A 94 1.07 9.02 -4.75
CA GLY A 94 2.45 9.38 -4.39
C GLY A 94 2.69 10.88 -4.30
N LYS A 95 1.98 11.68 -5.11
CA LYS A 95 2.02 13.14 -5.08
C LYS A 95 1.52 13.77 -3.77
N LEU A 96 0.85 12.99 -2.91
CA LEU A 96 0.39 13.44 -1.59
C LEU A 96 1.47 13.30 -0.50
N ALA A 97 2.51 12.53 -0.76
CA ALA A 97 3.68 12.39 0.12
C ALA A 97 4.78 13.38 -0.29
N LYS A 98 5.73 13.66 0.63
CA LYS A 98 6.89 14.51 0.31
C LYS A 98 7.81 13.84 -0.72
N ASN A 99 7.99 12.52 -0.58
CA ASN A 99 8.71 11.66 -1.52
C ASN A 99 7.96 10.33 -1.65
N TYR A 100 8.10 9.65 -2.79
CA TYR A 100 7.51 8.33 -2.96
C TYR A 100 8.31 7.45 -3.92
N LEU A 101 8.12 6.14 -3.77
CA LEU A 101 8.61 5.12 -4.70
C LEU A 101 7.47 4.14 -4.98
N ILE A 102 7.21 3.93 -6.28
CA ILE A 102 6.30 2.88 -6.72
C ILE A 102 7.05 1.54 -6.69
N ILE A 103 6.47 0.55 -6.03
CA ILE A 103 7.02 -0.79 -5.79
C ILE A 103 6.08 -1.88 -6.31
N HIS A 104 6.47 -3.15 -6.18
CA HIS A 104 5.67 -4.32 -6.62
C HIS A 104 5.25 -4.26 -8.10
N LYS A 105 6.14 -3.78 -8.97
CA LYS A 105 5.88 -3.67 -10.40
C LYS A 105 6.01 -5.02 -11.09
N LEU A 106 5.19 -5.27 -12.11
CA LEU A 106 5.44 -6.38 -13.02
C LEU A 106 6.82 -6.22 -13.68
N PRO A 107 7.57 -7.32 -13.86
CA PRO A 107 8.83 -7.28 -14.57
C PRO A 107 8.60 -6.76 -16.00
N PRO A 108 9.59 -6.06 -16.59
CA PRO A 108 9.50 -5.66 -17.98
C PRO A 108 9.29 -6.91 -18.85
N ILE A 109 8.31 -6.87 -19.75
CA ILE A 109 8.09 -7.93 -20.73
C ILE A 109 9.37 -8.02 -21.56
N LYS A 110 10.10 -9.14 -21.44
CA LYS A 110 11.21 -9.44 -22.34
C LYS A 110 10.60 -9.79 -23.69
N GLY A 111 10.89 -8.97 -24.70
CA GLY A 111 10.60 -9.27 -26.11
C GLY A 111 11.48 -10.39 -26.63
#